data_AF-A0A6L8A188-F1
#
_entry.id   AF-A0A6L8A188-F1
#
_cell.length_a   1.000
_cell.length_b   1.000
_cell.length_c   1.000
_cell.angle_alpha   90.00
_cell.angle_beta   90.00
_cell.angle_gamma   90.00
#
_symmetry.space_group_name_H-M   'P 1'
#
loop_
_entity.id
_entity.type
_entity.pdbx_description
1 polymer ?
#
loop_
_entity_poly.entity_id
_entity_poly.type
_entity_poly.pdbx_seq_one_letter_code
_entity_poly.pdbx_strand_id
1 'polypeptide(L)' 'MSATDFDTLEAVRDLEAAGIERPQAEVLARTMRKASVSGLGHLATKADLYQVALGIVIANAAITFGLLKLL' A
#
# COMPACT_ATOMS: atom_id res chain seq x y z
N MET A 1 8.39 13.64 18.39
CA MET A 1 7.56 12.41 18.36
C MET A 1 8.50 11.26 18.05
N SER A 2 8.67 10.32 18.98
CA SER A 2 9.52 9.14 18.79
C SER A 2 8.92 8.29 17.68
N ALA A 3 9.69 8.04 16.63
CA ALA A 3 9.37 6.99 15.68
C ALA A 3 9.35 5.68 16.48
N THR A 4 8.18 5.08 16.63
CA THR A 4 8.06 3.75 17.23
C THR A 4 8.81 2.80 16.31
N ASP A 5 10.00 2.37 16.73
CA ASP A 5 10.82 1.45 15.94
C ASP A 5 10.02 0.17 15.67
N PHE A 6 9.98 -0.24 14.41
CA PHE A 6 9.29 -1.47 14.02
C PHE A 6 10.06 -2.69 14.56
N ASP A 7 9.48 -3.37 15.56
CA ASP A 7 10.04 -4.60 16.11
C ASP A 7 9.79 -5.77 15.15
N THR A 8 10.87 -6.17 14.48
CA THR A 8 10.83 -7.26 13.50
C THR A 8 10.63 -8.62 14.18
N LEU A 9 11.09 -8.79 15.42
CA LEU A 9 10.98 -10.06 16.14
C LEU A 9 9.54 -10.29 16.60
N GLU A 10 8.88 -9.25 17.10
CA GLU A 10 7.46 -9.30 17.46
C GLU A 10 6.60 -9.63 16.24
N ALA A 11 6.82 -8.92 15.12
CA ALA A 11 6.10 -9.18 13.87
C ALA A 11 6.29 -10.62 13.35
N VAL A 12 7.48 -11.20 13.44
CA VAL A 12 7.71 -12.60 13.04
C VAL A 12 6.93 -13.57 13.93
N ARG A 13 6.90 -13.34 15.25
CA ARG A 13 6.16 -14.18 16.20
C ARG A 13 4.66 -14.14 15.95
N ASP A 14 4.12 -12.97 15.64
CA ASP A 14 2.70 -12.81 15.34
C ASP A 14 2.32 -13.53 14.04
N LEU A 15 3.19 -13.47 13.02
CA LEU A 15 3.00 -14.18 11.76
C LEU A 15 3.11 -15.70 11.94
N GLU A 16 4.06 -16.18 12.76
CA GLU A 16 4.16 -17.59 13.15
C GLU A 16 2.89 -18.05 13.90
N ALA A 17 2.36 -17.22 14.82
CA ALA A 17 1.12 -17.51 15.54
C ALA A 17 -0.11 -17.53 14.63
N ALA A 18 -0.08 -16.78 13.52
CA ALA A 18 -1.08 -16.82 12.46
C ALA A 18 -0.91 -18.01 11.50
N GLY A 19 0.08 -18.88 11.72
CA GLY A 19 0.33 -20.08 10.91
C GLY A 19 1.18 -19.84 9.67
N ILE A 20 1.86 -18.69 9.57
CA ILE A 20 2.82 -18.42 8.50
C ILE A 20 4.15 -19.07 8.85
N GLU A 21 4.72 -19.84 7.92
CA GLU A 21 6.01 -20.49 8.17
C GLU A 21 7.13 -19.46 8.36
N ARG A 22 8.05 -19.76 9.27
CA ARG A 22 9.13 -18.85 9.68
C ARG A 22 9.87 -18.16 8.52
N PRO A 23 10.26 -18.84 7.41
CA PRO A 23 10.92 -18.18 6.30
C PRO A 23 10.05 -17.10 5.64
N GLN A 24 8.74 -17.32 5.57
CA GLN A 24 7.76 -16.38 5.00
C GLN A 24 7.50 -15.23 5.97
N ALA A 25 7.36 -15.53 7.27
CA ALA A 25 7.19 -14.53 8.33
C ALA A 25 8.35 -13.53 8.37
N GLU A 26 9.59 -14.01 8.26
CA GLU A 26 10.78 -13.17 8.20
C GLU A 26 10.83 -12.27 6.94
N VAL A 27 10.38 -12.76 5.79
CA VAL A 27 10.31 -11.96 4.56
C VAL A 27 9.27 -10.85 4.71
N LEU A 28 8.09 -11.16 5.26
CA LEU A 28 7.04 -10.16 5.51
C LEU A 28 7.52 -9.10 6.50
N ALA A 29 8.07 -9.50 7.64
CA ALA A 29 8.57 -8.58 8.66
C ALA A 29 9.70 -7.67 8.12
N ARG A 30 10.62 -8.20 7.31
CA ARG A 30 11.64 -7.38 6.61
C ARG A 30 11.03 -6.38 5.63
N THR A 31 9.96 -6.76 4.94
CA THR A 31 9.27 -5.89 3.98
C THR A 31 8.53 -4.75 4.70
N MET A 32 7.85 -5.07 5.80
CA MET A 32 7.18 -4.08 6.66
C MET A 32 8.18 -3.11 7.30
N ARG A 33 9.33 -3.61 7.77
CA ARG A 33 10.43 -2.75 8.26
C ARG A 33 10.98 -1.84 7.17
N LYS A 34 11.15 -2.32 5.94
CA LYS A 34 11.58 -1.47 4.83
C LYS A 34 10.56 -0.38 4.54
N ALA A 35 9.27 -0.71 4.55
CA ALA A 35 8.20 0.26 4.33
C ALA A 35 8.14 1.35 5.43
N SER A 36 8.40 0.97 6.69
CA SER A 36 8.45 1.91 7.81
C SER A 36 9.70 2.79 7.80
N VAL A 37 10.88 2.22 7.49
CA VAL A 37 12.15 2.96 7.36
C VAL A 37 12.16 3.88 6.15
N SER A 38 11.48 3.52 5.06
CA SER A 38 11.32 4.39 3.89
C SER A 38 10.34 5.55 4.11
N GLY A 39 9.76 5.69 5.31
CA GLY A 39 8.91 6.83 5.65
C GLY A 39 7.69 6.95 4.73
N LEU A 40 7.15 5.87 4.16
CA LEU A 40 6.06 5.95 3.17
C LEU A 40 4.72 6.49 3.74
N GLY A 41 4.62 6.76 5.04
CA GLY A 41 3.48 7.44 5.65
C GLY A 41 3.21 8.86 5.12
N HIS A 42 4.16 9.48 4.40
CA HIS A 42 4.01 10.79 3.76
C HIS A 42 3.90 10.76 2.22
N LEU A 43 4.06 9.59 1.58
CA LEU A 43 4.22 9.47 0.11
C LEU A 43 2.91 9.16 -0.64
N ALA A 44 1.81 8.90 0.07
CA ALA A 44 0.47 9.00 -0.48
C ALA A 44 -0.26 10.11 0.29
N THR A 45 0.00 11.35 -0.11
CA THR A 45 -0.75 12.49 0.40
C THR A 45 -2.20 12.40 -0.09
N LYS A 46 -3.13 13.08 0.59
CA LYS A 46 -4.52 13.21 0.09
C LYS A 46 -4.55 13.69 -1.36
N ALA A 47 -3.57 14.50 -1.77
CA ALA A 47 -3.44 14.97 -3.14
C ALA A 47 -3.20 13.82 -4.14
N ASP A 48 -2.41 12.81 -3.78
CA ASP A 48 -2.16 11.63 -4.63
C ASP A 48 -3.44 10.79 -4.78
N LEU A 49 -4.22 10.65 -3.70
CA LEU A 49 -5.54 10.00 -3.76
C LEU A 49 -6.54 10.80 -4.62
N TYR A 50 -6.52 12.14 -4.55
CA TYR A 50 -7.34 12.99 -5.42
C TYR A 50 -6.93 12.90 -6.89
N GLN A 51 -5.63 12.83 -7.19
CA GLN A 51 -5.12 12.67 -8.55
C GLN A 51 -5.52 11.32 -9.15
N VAL A 52 -5.42 10.24 -8.37
CA VAL A 52 -5.87 8.91 -8.80
C VAL A 52 -7.38 8.92 -9.02
N ALA A 53 -8.17 9.50 -8.11
CA ALA A 53 -9.62 9.59 -8.26
C ALA A 53 -10.03 10.41 -9.50
N LEU A 54 -9.39 11.56 -9.74
CA LEU A 54 -9.60 12.39 -10.94
C LEU A 54 -9.25 11.62 -12.21
N GLY A 55 -8.12 10.90 -12.23
CA GLY A 55 -7.71 10.07 -13.36
C GLY A 55 -8.74 9.01 -13.71
N ILE A 56 -9.31 8.34 -12.70
CA ILE A 56 -10.37 7.34 -12.88
C ILE A 56 -11.66 7.98 -13.45
N VAL A 57 -12.08 9.15 -12.93
CA VAL A 57 -13.27 9.86 -13.45
C VAL A 57 -13.08 10.27 -14.91
N ILE A 58 -11.91 10.82 -15.27
CA ILE A 58 -11.61 11.25 -16.64
C ILE A 58 -11.57 10.06 -17.59
N ALA A 59 -10.92 8.96 -17.19
CA ALA A 59 -10.85 7.74 -17.99
C ALA A 59 -12.25 7.16 -18.24
N ASN A 60 -13.10 7.09 -17.22
CA ASN A 60 -14.48 6.62 -17.37
C ASN A 60 -15.30 7.54 -18.28
N ALA A 61 -15.19 8.86 -18.12
CA ALA A 61 -15.88 9.81 -18.99
C ALA A 61 -15.43 9.68 -20.47
N ALA A 62 -14.14 9.49 -20.71
CA ALA A 62 -13.60 9.28 -22.05
C ALA A 62 -14.10 7.96 -22.67
N ILE A 63 -14.17 6.88 -21.89
CA ILE A 63 -14.71 5.59 -22.32
C ILE A 63 -16.20 5.73 -22.66
N THR A 64 -17.00 6.36 -21.80
CA THR A 64 -18.44 6.58 -22.04
C THR A 64 -18.68 7.43 -23.29
N PHE A 65 -17.92 8.51 -23.47
CA PHE A 65 -18.05 9.38 -24.64
C PHE A 65 -17.58 8.67 -25.93
N GLY A 66 -16.52 7.87 -25.86
CA GLY A 66 -16.05 7.05 -26.96
C GLY A 66 -17.07 6.01 -27.39
N LEU A 67 -17.71 5.33 -26.43
CA LEU A 67 -18.80 4.38 -26.69
C LEU A 67 -20.03 5.06 -27.31
N LEU A 68 -20.37 6.27 -26.87
CA LEU A 68 -21.49 7.05 -27.44
C LEU A 68 -21.25 7.44 -28.92
N LYS A 69 -19.99 7.68 -29.31
CA LYS A 69 -19.62 7.99 -30.70
C LYS A 69 -19.61 6.78 -31.64
N LEU A 70 -19.64 5.56 -31.09
CA LEU A 70 -19.63 4.30 -31.83
C LEU A 70 -21.05 3.72 -32.05
N LEU A 71 -22.07 4.30 -31.41
CA LEU A 71 -23.49 4.03 -31.63
C LEU A 71 -24.10 5.02 -32.64
#